data_AF-A0A2R3N1H7-F1
#
_entry.id   AF-A0A2R3N1H7-F1
#
_cell.length_a   1.000
_cell.length_b   1.000
_cell.length_c   1.000
_cell.angle_alpha   90.00
_cell.angle_beta   90.00
_cell.angle_gamma   90.00
#
_symmetry.space_group_name_H-M   'P 1'
#
loop_
_entity.id
_entity.type
_entity.pdbx_description
1 polymer ?
#
loop_
_entity_poly.entity_id
_entity_poly.type
_entity_poly.pdbx_seq_one_letter_code
_entity_poly.pdbx_strand_id
1 'polypeptide(L)'
;MVQFSGYGLIIVVIDYFGGIFLLSKISPYLFKTEKGQYIALLLFHIIITCINFFLSKYLNRKEVRHTVYGLRLETVVWIVGLIFLPIIMMMGKGIIY
;
A
#
# COMPACT_ATOMS: atom_id res chain seq x y z
N MET A 1 18.40 7.16 10.39
CA MET A 1 17.70 8.29 9.73
C MET A 1 17.30 7.81 8.34
N VAL A 2 16.01 7.74 8.02
CA VAL A 2 15.54 7.26 6.71
C VAL A 2 15.98 8.28 5.66
N GLN A 3 16.85 7.90 4.73
CA GLN A 3 17.24 8.78 3.62
C GLN A 3 16.16 8.71 2.55
N PHE A 4 15.45 9.81 2.30
CA PHE A 4 14.50 9.90 1.20
C PHE A 4 14.63 11.24 0.47
N SER A 5 14.27 11.25 -0.80
CA SER A 5 14.29 12.43 -1.66
C SER A 5 12.91 12.64 -2.29
N GLY A 6 12.51 13.91 -2.40
CA GLY A 6 11.25 14.34 -3.00
C GLY A 6 10.00 13.97 -2.18
N TYR A 7 8.83 14.34 -2.69
CA TYR A 7 7.55 14.24 -2.01
C TYR A 7 6.76 12.94 -2.26
N GLY A 8 7.21 12.09 -3.21
CA GLY A 8 6.47 10.90 -3.62
C GLY A 8 6.22 9.89 -2.51
N LEU A 9 7.13 9.77 -1.53
CA LEU A 9 6.92 8.89 -0.37
C LEU A 9 5.69 9.31 0.45
N ILE A 10 5.50 10.61 0.64
CA ILE A 10 4.36 11.16 1.39
C ILE A 10 3.06 10.83 0.65
N ILE A 11 3.03 10.99 -0.68
CA ILE A 11 1.86 10.66 -1.49
C ILE A 11 1.51 9.17 -1.36
N VAL A 12 2.48 8.28 -1.53
CA VAL A 12 2.27 6.83 -1.41
C VAL A 12 1.72 6.45 -0.03
N VAL A 13 2.25 7.05 1.04
CA VAL A 13 1.80 6.81 2.42
C VAL A 13 0.38 7.29 2.61
N ILE A 14 0.05 8.50 2.15
CA ILE A 14 -1.30 9.06 2.23
C ILE A 14 -2.29 8.20 1.44
N ASP A 15 -1.95 7.81 0.22
CA ASP A 15 -2.83 6.98 -0.62
C ASP A 15 -3.09 5.61 0.03
N TYR A 16 -2.04 4.99 0.58
CA TYR A 16 -2.17 3.69 1.24
C TYR A 16 -3.00 3.77 2.53
N PHE A 17 -2.61 4.62 3.48
CA PHE A 17 -3.30 4.71 4.77
C PHE A 17 -4.66 5.38 4.67
N GLY A 18 -4.81 6.36 3.77
CA GLY A 18 -6.09 6.97 3.45
C GLY A 18 -7.06 5.95 2.87
N GLY A 19 -6.60 5.11 1.94
CA GLY A 19 -7.40 4.02 1.40
C GLY A 19 -7.76 2.97 2.45
N ILE A 20 -6.84 2.58 3.34
CA ILE A 20 -7.13 1.69 4.48
C ILE A 20 -8.18 2.32 5.40
N PHE A 21 -8.05 3.60 5.73
CA PHE A 21 -9.00 4.29 6.59
C PHE A 21 -10.40 4.28 5.98
N LEU A 22 -10.53 4.61 4.69
CA LEU A 22 -11.80 4.54 3.98
C LEU A 22 -12.35 3.11 3.95
N LEU A 23 -11.50 2.12 3.66
CA LEU A 23 -11.90 0.71 3.66
C LEU A 23 -12.38 0.29 5.05
N SER A 24 -11.72 0.71 6.13
CA SER A 24 -12.12 0.36 7.51
C SER A 24 -13.51 0.89 7.88
N LYS A 25 -13.93 2.01 7.26
CA LYS A 25 -15.27 2.58 7.45
C LYS A 25 -16.29 1.89 6.57
N ILE A 26 -15.96 1.59 5.31
CA ILE A 26 -16.91 1.06 4.32
C ILE A 26 -17.09 -0.45 4.45
N SER A 27 -16.01 -1.18 4.72
CA SER A 27 -15.98 -2.65 4.73
C SER A 27 -16.99 -3.26 5.72
N PRO A 28 -17.19 -2.75 6.95
CA PRO A 28 -18.22 -3.27 7.86
C PRO A 28 -19.65 -3.08 7.36
N TYR A 29 -19.92 -2.05 6.54
CA TYR A 29 -21.25 -1.84 5.96
C TYR A 29 -21.51 -2.78 4.77
N LEU A 30 -20.49 -3.07 3.97
CA LEU A 30 -20.60 -3.93 2.79
C LEU A 30 -20.46 -5.42 3.12
N PHE A 31 -19.59 -5.77 4.06
CA PHE A 31 -19.25 -7.14 4.43
C PHE A 31 -19.52 -7.37 5.92
N LYS A 32 -20.58 -8.13 6.20
CA LYS A 32 -20.97 -8.49 7.58
C LYS A 32 -20.15 -9.63 8.19
N THR A 33 -19.33 -10.31 7.39
CA THR A 33 -18.48 -11.40 7.84
C THR A 33 -17.02 -10.97 7.88
N GLU A 34 -16.29 -11.37 8.92
CA GLU A 34 -14.86 -11.10 9.05
C GLU A 34 -14.06 -11.58 7.83
N LYS A 35 -14.38 -12.78 7.33
CA LYS A 35 -13.78 -13.34 6.11
C LYS A 35 -13.97 -12.43 4.89
N GLY A 36 -15.15 -11.84 4.73
CA GLY A 36 -15.43 -10.89 3.65
C GLY A 36 -14.59 -9.62 3.77
N GLN A 37 -14.42 -9.10 4.99
CA GLN A 37 -13.60 -7.93 5.26
C GLN A 37 -12.11 -8.18 4.98
N TYR A 38 -11.60 -9.37 5.31
CA TYR A 38 -10.22 -9.76 4.99
C TYR A 38 -9.99 -9.93 3.49
N ILE A 39 -10.94 -10.51 2.75
CA ILE A 39 -10.86 -10.60 1.28
C ILE A 39 -10.85 -9.19 0.67
N ALA A 40 -11.70 -8.29 1.17
CA ALA A 40 -11.71 -6.89 0.73
C ALA A 40 -10.38 -6.18 1.02
N LEU A 41 -9.79 -6.41 2.20
CA LEU A 41 -8.46 -5.88 2.56
C LEU A 41 -7.36 -6.41 1.63
N LEU A 42 -7.38 -7.71 1.32
CA LEU A 42 -6.40 -8.32 0.41
C LEU A 42 -6.52 -7.72 -1.00
N LEU A 43 -7.73 -7.62 -1.54
CA LEU A 43 -7.98 -7.03 -2.85
C LEU A 43 -7.56 -5.56 -2.88
N PHE A 44 -7.95 -4.80 -1.86
CA PHE A 44 -7.55 -3.40 -1.70
C PHE A 44 -6.02 -3.28 -1.70
N HIS A 45 -5.32 -4.11 -0.92
CA HIS A 45 -3.87 -4.08 -0.84
C HIS A 45 -3.19 -4.33 -2.19
N ILE A 46 -3.66 -5.31 -2.96
CA ILE A 46 -3.13 -5.59 -4.30
C ILE A 46 -3.36 -4.40 -5.23
N ILE A 47 -4.59 -3.86 -5.25
CA ILE A 47 -4.97 -2.75 -6.13
C ILE A 47 -4.19 -1.49 -5.78
N ILE A 48 -4.15 -1.09 -4.51
CA ILE A 48 -3.47 0.14 -4.09
C ILE A 48 -1.95 0.04 -4.28
N THR A 49 -1.36 -1.14 -4.11
CA THR A 49 0.06 -1.36 -4.39
C THR A 49 0.36 -1.16 -5.86
N CYS A 50 -0.47 -1.68 -6.76
CA CYS A 50 -0.35 -1.46 -8.20
C CYS A 50 -0.49 0.04 -8.55
N ILE A 51 -1.50 0.72 -8.01
CA ILE A 51 -1.72 2.16 -8.23
C ILE A 51 -0.50 2.95 -7.74
N ASN A 52 -0.04 2.71 -6.52
CA ASN A 52 1.12 3.40 -5.94
C ASN A 52 2.41 3.12 -6.72
N PHE A 53 2.57 1.93 -7.30
CA PHE A 53 3.70 1.61 -8.17
C PHE A 53 3.69 2.47 -9.44
N PHE A 54 2.55 2.51 -10.15
CA PHE A 54 2.42 3.32 -11.36
C PHE A 54 2.54 4.82 -11.07
N LEU A 55 1.95 5.28 -9.97
CA LEU A 55 2.06 6.66 -9.51
C LEU A 55 3.51 7.03 -9.19
N SER A 56 4.22 6.20 -8.42
CA SER A 56 5.64 6.41 -8.09
C SER A 56 6.50 6.42 -9.35
N LYS A 57 6.23 5.51 -10.29
CA LYS A 57 6.92 5.45 -11.59
C LYS A 57 6.63 6.68 -12.44
N TYR A 58 5.42 7.23 -12.38
CA TYR A 58 5.05 8.46 -13.08
C TYR A 58 5.74 9.68 -12.45
N LEU A 59 5.72 9.80 -11.13
CA LEU A 59 6.37 10.90 -10.40
C LEU A 59 7.88 10.94 -10.66
N ASN A 60 8.53 9.77 -10.70
CA ASN A 60 9.97 9.66 -11.00
C ASN A 60 10.39 10.07 -12.42
N ARG A 61 9.44 10.39 -13.32
CA ARG A 61 9.75 10.93 -14.66
C ARG A 61 9.94 12.45 -14.69
N LYS A 62 9.39 13.21 -13.73
CA LYS A 62 9.24 14.67 -13.83
C LYS A 62 10.38 15.47 -13.19
N GLU A 63 11.63 15.22 -13.60
CA GLU A 63 12.87 15.89 -13.12
C GLU A 63 13.22 15.65 -11.64
N VAL A 64 12.23 15.50 -10.76
CA VAL A 64 12.41 15.17 -9.34
C VAL A 64 12.65 13.68 -9.18
N ARG A 65 13.82 13.32 -8.65
CA ARG A 65 14.12 11.94 -8.26
C ARG A 65 13.56 11.64 -6.87
N HIS A 66 12.56 10.79 -6.84
CA HIS A 66 12.00 10.20 -5.64
C HIS A 66 12.71 8.89 -5.31
N THR A 67 13.45 8.91 -4.21
CA THR A 67 14.22 7.76 -3.74
C THR A 67 14.02 7.54 -2.25
N VAL A 68 14.17 6.30 -1.82
CA VAL A 68 14.17 5.89 -0.41
C VAL A 68 15.33 4.90 -0.24
N TYR A 69 16.25 5.19 0.69
CA TYR A 69 17.52 4.46 0.85
C TYR A 69 18.33 4.32 -0.45
N GLY A 70 18.28 5.34 -1.31
CA GLY A 70 18.95 5.33 -2.62
C GLY A 70 18.26 4.48 -3.69
N LEU A 71 17.23 3.70 -3.34
CA LEU A 71 16.39 2.97 -4.28
C LEU A 71 15.31 3.89 -4.87
N ARG A 72 14.90 3.62 -6.11
CA ARG A 72 13.76 4.33 -6.71
C ARG A 72 12.49 4.02 -5.94
N LEU A 73 11.65 5.05 -5.75
CA LEU A 73 10.42 4.93 -4.98
C LEU A 73 9.53 3.78 -5.48
N GLU A 74 9.35 3.60 -6.79
CA GLU A 74 8.53 2.52 -7.33
C GLU A 74 9.04 1.12 -6.94
N THR A 75 10.36 0.93 -6.85
CA THR A 75 10.95 -0.33 -6.41
C THR A 75 10.67 -0.57 -4.93
N VAL A 76 10.77 0.46 -4.11
CA VAL A 76 10.46 0.38 -2.67
C VAL A 76 8.98 0.06 -2.45
N VAL A 77 8.08 0.74 -3.16
CA VAL A 77 6.62 0.46 -3.09
C VAL A 77 6.34 -1.00 -3.42
N TRP A 78 6.96 -1.52 -4.48
CA TRP A 78 6.74 -2.90 -4.90
C TRP A 78 7.25 -3.91 -3.86
N ILE A 79 8.46 -3.71 -3.33
CA ILE A 79 9.03 -4.55 -2.27
C ILE A 79 8.14 -4.54 -1.02
N VAL A 80 7.74 -3.35 -0.57
CA VAL A 80 6.90 -3.19 0.62
C VAL A 80 5.55 -3.86 0.42
N GLY A 81 4.90 -3.67 -0.73
CA GLY A 81 3.66 -4.37 -1.06
C GLY A 81 3.80 -5.89 -1.03
N LEU A 82 4.87 -6.44 -1.61
CA LEU A 82 5.13 -7.88 -1.56
C LEU A 82 5.39 -8.42 -0.16
N ILE A 83 6.01 -7.63 0.73
CA ILE A 83 6.24 -8.02 2.12
C ILE A 83 4.93 -8.01 2.92
N PHE A 84 4.04 -7.04 2.67
CA PHE A 84 2.76 -6.96 3.38
C PHE A 84 1.72 -7.97 2.88
N LEU A 85 1.81 -8.41 1.63
CA LEU A 85 0.92 -9.42 1.06
C LEU A 85 0.79 -10.70 1.92
N PRO A 86 1.88 -11.42 2.29
CA PRO A 86 1.78 -12.61 3.12
C PRO A 86 1.24 -12.31 4.53
N ILE A 87 1.54 -11.13 5.08
CA ILE A 87 1.03 -10.71 6.40
C ILE A 87 -0.50 -10.60 6.35
N ILE A 88 -1.05 -9.94 5.33
CA ILE A 88 -2.50 -9.81 5.15
C ILE A 88 -3.15 -11.18 4.91
N MET A 89 -2.49 -12.08 4.18
CA MET A 89 -2.97 -13.46 4.01
C MET A 89 -3.00 -14.23 5.33
N MET A 90 -2.00 -14.04 6.19
CA MET A 90 -1.95 -14.65 7.53
C MET A 90 -3.06 -14.10 8.44
N MET A 91 -3.37 -12.80 8.33
CA MET A 91 -4.51 -12.19 9.02
C MET A 91 -5.84 -12.81 8.58
N GLY A 92 -6.05 -12.98 7.27
CA GLY A 92 -7.25 -13.64 6.74
C GLY A 92 -7.42 -15.10 7.18
N LYS A 93 -6.32 -15.78 7.54
CA LYS A 93 -6.34 -17.14 8.12
C LYS A 93 -6.45 -17.17 9.65
N GLY A 94 -6.42 -16.03 10.32
CA GLY A 94 -6.45 -15.93 11.78
C GLY A 94 -5.14 -16.40 12.46
N ILE A 95 -4.02 -16.41 11.72
CA ILE A 95 -2.69 -16.73 12.30
C ILE A 95 -2.11 -15.50 13.00
N ILE A 96 -2.42 -14.31 12.45
CA ILE A 96 -2.04 -13.00 12.98
C ILE A 96 -3.36 -12.20 13.12
N TYR A 97 -3.47 -11.39 14.18
CA TYR A 97 -4.63 -10.53 14.41
C TYR A 97 -4.34 -9.10 13.97
#